data_AF-A0A7I7SVE1-F1
#
_entry.id   AF-A0A7I7SVE1-F1
#
_cell.length_a   1.000
_cell.length_b   1.000
_cell.length_c   1.000
_cell.angle_alpha   90.00
_cell.angle_beta   90.00
_cell.angle_gamma   90.00
#
_symmetry.space_group_name_H-M   'P 1'
#
loop_
_entity.id
_entity.type
_entity.pdbx_description
1 polymer ?
#
loop_
_entity_poly.entity_id
_entity_poly.type
_entity_poly.pdbx_seq_one_letter_code
_entity_poly.pdbx_strand_id
1 'polypeptide(L)' 'MGLLHGGDAWLFVGWCRLREDIRGFQLDRIRHLEITEKVFPERDPAVLDADLSRWRTRRLG' A
#
# COMPACT_ATOMS: atom_id res chain seq x y z
N MET A 1 2.68 -0.19 -6.09
CA MET A 1 1.65 -0.76 -5.19
C MET A 1 1.92 -2.25 -5.05
N GLY A 2 1.57 -2.85 -3.92
CA GLY A 2 1.85 -4.28 -3.69
C GLY A 2 0.94 -4.90 -2.65
N LEU A 3 0.93 -6.22 -2.59
CA LEU A 3 0.23 -7.01 -1.58
C LEU A 3 1.23 -7.54 -0.56
N LEU A 4 0.88 -7.43 0.72
CA LEU A 4 1.66 -7.97 1.83
C LEU A 4 0.79 -8.90 2.66
N HIS A 5 1.40 -9.93 3.23
CA HIS A 5 0.77 -10.79 4.21
C HIS A 5 1.41 -10.55 5.59
N GLY A 6 0.58 -10.28 6.61
CA GLY A 6 1.03 -10.03 7.97
C GLY A 6 0.02 -10.54 8.99
N GLY A 7 0.41 -11.53 9.80
CA GLY A 7 -0.54 -12.25 10.66
C GLY A 7 -1.57 -13.01 9.83
N ASP A 8 -2.86 -12.78 10.09
CA ASP A 8 -3.99 -13.44 9.44
C ASP A 8 -4.64 -12.60 8.31
N ALA A 9 -4.02 -11.50 7.89
CA ALA A 9 -4.63 -10.56 6.94
C ALA A 9 -3.73 -10.20 5.77
N TRP A 10 -4.38 -9.98 4.62
CA TRP A 10 -3.77 -9.39 3.43
C TRP A 10 -3.89 -7.87 3.44
N LEU A 11 -2.78 -7.19 3.17
CA LEU A 11 -2.70 -5.75 3.08
C LEU A 11 -2.44 -5.33 1.64
N PHE A 12 -3.27 -4.44 1.12
CA PHE A 12 -2.95 -3.63 -0.06
C PHE A 12 -2.11 -2.43 0.37
N VAL A 13 -0.92 -2.25 -0.20
CA VAL A 13 -0.03 -1.13 0.12
C VAL A 13 0.04 -0.13 -1.01
N GLY A 14 -0.18 1.13 -0.66
CA GLY A 14 -0.07 2.25 -1.59
C GLY A 14 -0.06 3.61 -0.89
N TRP A 15 0.07 4.65 -1.72
CA TRP A 15 0.04 6.04 -1.27
C TRP A 15 -1.38 6.46 -0.85
N CYS A 16 -1.53 6.91 0.40
CA CYS A 16 -2.77 7.45 0.92
C CYS A 16 -2.80 8.97 0.71
N ARG A 17 -3.63 9.46 -0.23
CA ARG A 17 -3.78 10.90 -0.51
C ARG A 17 -4.27 11.73 0.69
N LEU A 18 -5.03 11.12 1.61
CA LEU A 18 -5.55 11.81 2.80
C LEU A 18 -4.49 12.05 3.87
N ARG A 19 -3.44 11.21 3.89
CA ARG A 19 -2.40 11.24 4.92
C ARG A 19 -1.03 11.61 4.36
N GLU A 20 -0.94 11.75 3.05
CA GLU A 20 0.29 12.05 2.30
C GLU A 20 1.44 11.12 2.67
N ASP A 21 1.15 9.82 2.74
CA ASP A 21 2.09 8.81 3.21
C ASP A 21 1.73 7.40 2.70
N ILE A 22 2.65 6.44 2.81
CA ILE A 22 2.41 5.03 2.50
C ILE A 22 1.54 4.39 3.59
N ARG A 23 0.51 3.64 3.19
CA ARG A 23 -0.38 2.94 4.13
C ARG A 23 -0.75 1.55 3.63
N GLY A 24 -1.01 0.67 4.58
CA GLY A 24 -1.54 -0.67 4.37
C GLY A 24 -3.03 -0.68 4.64
N PHE A 25 -3.80 -1.17 3.68
CA PHE A 25 -5.25 -1.31 3.75
C PHE A 25 -5.57 -2.80 3.83
N GLN A 26 -6.19 -3.25 4.92
CA GLN A 26 -6.63 -4.66 5.04
C GLN A 26 -7.68 -4.95 3.98
N LEU A 27 -7.41 -5.93 3.11
CA LEU A 27 -8.31 -6.31 2.03
C LEU A 27 -9.70 -6.65 2.54
N ASP A 28 -9.78 -7.41 3.65
CA ASP A 28 -11.04 -7.85 4.24
C ASP A 28 -11.91 -6.69 4.77
N ARG A 29 -11.33 -5.49 4.91
CA ARG A 29 -12.03 -4.27 5.35
C ARG A 29 -12.42 -3.34 4.19
N ILE A 30 -11.99 -3.63 2.96
CA ILE A 30 -12.32 -2.82 1.78
C ILE A 30 -13.75 -3.16 1.33
N ARG A 31 -14.67 -2.20 1.46
CA ARG A 31 -16.08 -2.38 1.04
C ARG A 31 -16.33 -2.00 -0.40
N HIS A 32 -15.48 -1.16 -0.99
CA HIS A 32 -15.61 -0.66 -2.35
C HIS A 32 -14.25 -0.27 -2.92
N LEU A 33 -14.05 -0.55 -4.21
CA LEU A 33 -12.86 -0.18 -4.98
C LEU A 33 -13.32 0.30 -6.35
N GLU A 34 -12.80 1.44 -6.78
CA GLU A 34 -13.07 2.03 -8.09
C GLU A 34 -11.74 2.32 -8.79
N ILE A 35 -11.57 1.80 -10.00
CA ILE A 35 -10.44 2.14 -10.86
C ILE A 35 -10.83 3.41 -11.63
N THR A 36 -10.06 4.48 -11.43
CA THR A 36 -10.32 5.77 -12.08
C THR A 36 -9.29 6.06 -13.15
N GLU A 37 -9.61 6.95 -14.08
CA GLU A 37 -8.66 7.46 -15.10
C GLU A 37 -7.60 8.44 -14.54
N LYS A 38 -7.64 8.74 -13.23
CA LYS A 38 -6.69 9.68 -12.61
C LYS A 38 -5.28 9.11 -12.60
N VAL A 39 -4.36 9.87 -13.20
CA VAL A 39 -2.93 9.58 -13.16
C VAL A 39 -2.33 10.14 -11.86
N PHE A 40 -1.53 9.33 -11.17
CA PHE A 40 -0.79 9.78 -10.00
C PHE A 40 0.52 10.44 -10.44
N PRO A 41 0.98 11.52 -9.76
CA PRO A 41 2.29 12.06 -10.04
C PRO A 41 3.37 11.04 -9.67
N GLU A 42 4.48 11.08 -10.40
CA GLU A 42 5.67 10.32 -10.05
C GLU A 42 6.15 10.73 -8.66
N ARG A 43 6.56 9.74 -7.88
CA ARG A 43 7.10 9.93 -6.53
C ARG A 43 8.42 9.20 -6.45
N ASP A 44 9.31 9.71 -5.62
CA ASP A 44 10.57 9.05 -5.31
C ASP A 44 10.30 7.61 -4.84
N PRO A 45 10.79 6.58 -5.58
CA PRO A 45 10.66 5.19 -5.19
C PRO A 45 11.21 4.89 -3.79
N ALA A 46 12.21 5.65 -3.34
CA ALA A 46 12.82 5.49 -2.02
C ALA A 46 11.82 5.67 -0.87
N VAL A 47 10.75 6.44 -1.05
CA VAL A 47 9.69 6.61 -0.04
C VAL A 47 8.97 5.29 0.22
N LEU A 48 8.66 4.54 -0.84
CA LEU A 48 8.00 3.24 -0.70
C LEU A 48 8.93 2.22 -0.02
N ASP A 49 10.20 2.18 -0.43
CA ASP A 49 11.16 1.24 0.16
C ASP A 49 11.48 1.57 1.62
N ALA A 50 11.62 2.86 1.95
CA ALA A 50 11.82 3.31 3.32
C ALA A 50 10.65 2.95 4.23
N ASP A 51 9.40 3.11 3.79
CA ASP A 51 8.24 2.71 4.59
C ASP A 51 8.17 1.18 4.76
N LEU A 52 8.30 0.44 3.66
CA LEU A 52 8.23 -1.03 3.68
C LEU A 52 9.32 -1.67 4.55
N SER A 53 10.50 -1.05 4.65
CA SER A 53 11.58 -1.52 5.55
C SER A 53 11.19 -1.54 7.03
N ARG A 54 10.20 -0.73 7.43
CA ARG A 54 9.71 -0.65 8.81
C ARG A 54 8.75 -1.80 9.14
N TRP A 55 8.19 -2.43 8.11
CA TRP A 55 7.16 -3.44 8.28
C TRP A 55 7.82 -4.81 8.36
N ARG A 56 7.46 -5.60 9.38
CA ARG A 56 7.85 -7.02 9.48
C ARG A 56 7.00 -7.88 8.53
N THR A 57 6.91 -7.48 7.28
CA THR A 57 6.08 -8.10 6.24
C THR A 57 6.96 -8.71 5.16
N ARG A 58 6.68 -9.96 4.80
CA ARG A 58 7.37 -10.65 3.73
C ARG A 58 6.75 -10.19 2.40
N ARG A 59 7.51 -9.49 1.53
CA ARG A 59 7.09 -9.27 0.14
C ARG A 59 6.90 -10.66 -0.50
N LEU A 60 5.72 -10.91 -1.04
CA LEU A 60 5.51 -12.07 -1.91
C LEU A 60 5.98 -11.65 -3.31
N GLY A 61 7.02 -12.32 -3.79
CA GLY A 61 7.50 -12.23 -5.17
C GLY A 61 6.71 -13.17 -6.07
#